data_AF-A0A2N0HCP6-F1
#
_entry.id   AF-A0A2N0HCP6-F1
#
_cell.length_a   1.000
_cell.length_b   1.000
_cell.length_c   1.000
_cell.angle_alpha   90.00
_cell.angle_beta   90.00
_cell.angle_gamma   90.00
#
_symmetry.space_group_name_H-M   'P 1'
#
loop_
_entity.id
_entity.type
_entity.pdbx_description
1 polymer ?
#
loop_
_entity_poly.entity_id
_entity_poly.type
_entity_poly.pdbx_seq_one_letter_code
_entity_poly.pdbx_strand_id
1 'polypeptide(L)'
;MNQSEFHEAFETHSRNAFEELILCSEEELWQIILIKNNKRYDVWKGSENYQIWRVINVKGTAKSIKPLFDIVSNLKNEYLVRYHACDALFKLAGINDAEFKGKIQYGLNSNRKKVNQITEIEKLRNVLQITKNTEKKAWWKIW
;
A
#
# COMPACT_ATOMS: atom_id res chain seq x y z
N MET A 1 5.37 2.06 -33.34
CA MET A 1 4.28 1.76 -32.41
C MET A 1 3.36 2.95 -32.38
N ASN A 2 2.12 2.80 -32.86
CA ASN A 2 1.08 3.82 -32.73
C ASN A 2 0.42 3.73 -31.34
N GLN A 3 -0.46 4.68 -31.01
CA GLN A 3 -1.11 4.73 -29.70
C GLN A 3 -1.96 3.48 -29.40
N SER A 4 -2.64 2.93 -30.41
CA SER A 4 -3.47 1.73 -30.26
C SER A 4 -2.62 0.50 -29.94
N GLU A 5 -1.53 0.31 -30.68
CA GLU A 5 -0.57 -0.79 -30.47
C GLU A 5 0.08 -0.71 -29.08
N PHE A 6 0.41 0.49 -28.61
CA PHE A 6 0.92 0.70 -27.26
C PHE A 6 -0.10 0.31 -26.19
N HIS A 7 -1.35 0.76 -26.34
CA HIS A 7 -2.42 0.47 -25.38
C HIS A 7 -2.72 -1.03 -25.30
N GLU A 8 -2.83 -1.71 -26.44
CA GLU A 8 -3.09 -3.15 -26.51
C GLU A 8 -1.95 -3.97 -25.88
N ALA A 9 -0.69 -3.60 -26.17
CA ALA A 9 0.47 -4.23 -25.55
C ALA A 9 0.45 -4.03 -24.02
N PHE A 10 0.18 -2.80 -23.56
CA PHE A 10 0.11 -2.48 -22.14
C PHE A 10 -0.99 -3.27 -21.41
N GLU A 11 -2.21 -3.31 -21.95
CA GLU A 11 -3.33 -4.07 -21.37
C GLU A 11 -3.04 -5.58 -21.33
N THR A 12 -2.39 -6.11 -22.38
CA THR A 12 -1.99 -7.52 -22.41
C THR A 12 -0.94 -7.85 -21.36
N HIS A 13 0.11 -7.03 -21.24
CA HIS A 13 1.13 -7.20 -20.20
C HIS A 13 0.54 -7.10 -18.80
N SER A 14 -0.33 -6.11 -18.57
CA SER A 14 -1.07 -5.87 -17.34
C SER A 14 -1.96 -7.06 -16.96
N ARG A 15 -2.70 -7.64 -17.91
CA ARG A 15 -3.52 -8.84 -17.70
C ARG A 15 -2.65 -10.04 -17.33
N ASN A 16 -1.59 -10.31 -18.08
CA ASN A 16 -0.71 -11.46 -17.83
C ASN A 16 -0.09 -11.39 -16.43
N ALA A 17 0.35 -10.20 -16.00
CA ALA A 17 0.86 -10.00 -14.65
C ALA A 17 -0.20 -10.30 -13.57
N PHE A 18 -1.45 -9.88 -13.78
CA PHE A 18 -2.55 -10.18 -12.86
C PHE A 18 -2.83 -11.69 -12.79
N GLU A 19 -2.93 -12.36 -13.94
CA GLU A 19 -3.19 -13.79 -14.05
C GLU A 19 -2.08 -14.62 -13.41
N GLU A 20 -0.82 -14.16 -13.45
CA GLU A 20 0.25 -14.81 -12.73
C GLU A 20 0.15 -14.56 -11.22
N LEU A 21 0.03 -13.29 -10.80
CA LEU A 21 0.03 -12.91 -9.39
C LEU A 21 -1.17 -13.47 -8.62
N ILE A 22 -2.34 -13.62 -9.24
CA ILE A 22 -3.54 -14.16 -8.57
C ILE A 22 -3.36 -15.62 -8.16
N LEU A 23 -2.43 -16.36 -8.77
CA LEU A 23 -2.11 -17.74 -8.42
C LEU A 23 -1.21 -17.83 -7.17
N CYS A 24 -0.46 -16.78 -6.83
CA CYS A 24 0.37 -16.73 -5.63
C CYS A 24 -0.48 -16.75 -4.35
N SER A 25 0.04 -17.39 -3.30
CA SER A 25 -0.43 -17.26 -1.91
C SER A 25 -0.25 -15.84 -1.38
N GLU A 26 -0.95 -15.49 -0.30
CA GLU A 26 -0.81 -14.18 0.36
C GLU A 26 0.64 -13.95 0.82
N GLU A 27 1.28 -14.98 1.36
CA GLU A 27 2.67 -14.94 1.82
C GLU A 27 3.66 -14.67 0.67
N GLU A 28 3.49 -15.32 -0.49
CA GLU A 28 4.32 -15.07 -1.68
C GLU A 28 4.15 -13.65 -2.22
N LEU A 29 2.92 -13.13 -2.24
CA LEU A 29 2.65 -11.74 -2.62
C LEU A 29 3.41 -10.76 -1.71
N TRP A 30 3.41 -11.01 -0.39
CA TRP A 30 4.16 -10.19 0.54
C TRP A 30 5.67 -10.30 0.35
N GLN A 31 6.21 -11.47 0.02
CA GLN A 31 7.63 -11.59 -0.34
C GLN A 31 7.96 -10.75 -1.57
N ILE A 32 7.10 -10.74 -2.60
CA ILE A 32 7.29 -9.89 -3.78
C ILE A 32 7.27 -8.40 -3.41
N ILE A 33 6.30 -7.96 -2.60
CA ILE A 33 6.14 -6.55 -2.21
C ILE A 33 7.30 -6.07 -1.35
N LEU A 34 7.79 -6.89 -0.41
CA LEU A 34 8.82 -6.45 0.54
C LEU A 34 10.23 -6.35 -0.10
N ILE A 35 10.45 -7.00 -1.25
CA ILE A 35 11.70 -6.86 -2.02
C ILE A 35 11.64 -5.54 -2.82
N LYS A 36 12.19 -4.47 -2.23
CA LYS A 36 12.19 -3.13 -2.85
C LYS A 36 12.83 -3.07 -4.25
N ASN A 37 13.78 -3.95 -4.53
CA ASN A 37 14.50 -4.02 -5.80
C ASN A 37 13.99 -5.16 -6.71
N ASN A 38 12.75 -5.62 -6.53
CA ASN A 38 12.19 -6.65 -7.39
C ASN A 38 12.01 -6.10 -8.81
N LYS A 39 12.94 -6.43 -9.71
CA LYS A 39 12.94 -5.97 -11.11
C LYS A 39 11.80 -6.55 -11.95
N ARG A 40 11.20 -7.66 -11.51
CA ARG A 40 10.18 -8.37 -12.30
C ARG A 40 8.87 -7.61 -12.33
N TYR A 41 8.47 -7.05 -11.18
CA TYR A 41 7.21 -6.31 -11.04
C TYR A 41 7.42 -4.84 -10.68
N ASP A 42 8.68 -4.45 -10.41
CA ASP A 42 9.14 -3.10 -10.11
C ASP A 42 8.22 -2.33 -9.14
N VAL A 43 7.67 -3.05 -8.13
CA VAL A 43 6.59 -2.62 -7.21
C VAL A 43 6.80 -1.24 -6.60
N TRP A 44 8.06 -0.82 -6.44
CA TRP A 44 8.47 0.43 -5.83
C TRP A 44 8.86 1.55 -6.79
N LYS A 45 8.85 1.35 -8.11
CA LYS A 45 9.21 2.37 -9.12
C LYS A 45 8.03 3.00 -9.85
N GLY A 46 6.80 2.60 -9.53
CA GLY A 46 5.57 3.17 -10.07
C GLY A 46 5.22 2.80 -11.53
N SER A 47 5.76 1.72 -12.12
CA SER A 47 5.39 1.28 -13.48
C SER A 47 4.17 0.33 -13.49
N GLU A 48 4.39 -0.98 -13.61
CA GLU A 48 3.42 -2.07 -13.86
C GLU A 48 2.76 -2.61 -12.56
N ASN A 49 2.93 -1.85 -11.49
CA ASN A 49 2.82 -2.25 -10.09
C ASN A 49 1.36 -2.34 -9.62
N TYR A 50 0.41 -1.88 -10.42
CA TYR A 50 -0.99 -1.83 -10.03
C TYR A 50 -1.57 -3.23 -9.76
N GLN A 51 -1.12 -4.24 -10.51
CA GLN A 51 -1.72 -5.55 -10.44
C GLN A 51 -1.49 -6.25 -9.11
N ILE A 52 -0.32 -6.08 -8.47
CA ILE A 52 -0.08 -6.70 -7.16
C ILE A 52 -0.99 -6.12 -6.09
N TRP A 53 -1.22 -4.81 -6.10
CA TRP A 53 -2.16 -4.17 -5.19
C TRP A 53 -3.60 -4.58 -5.46
N ARG A 54 -3.96 -4.75 -6.74
CA ARG A 54 -5.26 -5.28 -7.16
C ARG A 54 -5.47 -6.72 -6.69
N VAL A 55 -4.44 -7.56 -6.74
CA VAL A 55 -4.47 -8.93 -6.21
C VAL A 55 -4.58 -8.92 -4.68
N ILE A 56 -3.83 -8.09 -3.96
CA ILE A 56 -3.99 -7.91 -2.50
C ILE A 56 -5.41 -7.45 -2.16
N ASN A 57 -6.01 -6.58 -2.97
CA ASN A 57 -7.40 -6.16 -2.82
C ASN A 57 -8.43 -7.30 -2.96
N VAL A 58 -8.07 -8.41 -3.61
CA VAL A 58 -8.94 -9.58 -3.81
C VAL A 58 -8.63 -10.67 -2.80
N LYS A 59 -7.34 -10.93 -2.54
CA LYS A 59 -6.87 -12.09 -1.76
C LYS A 59 -6.39 -11.74 -0.34
N GLY A 60 -6.10 -10.47 -0.08
CA GLY A 60 -5.56 -10.03 1.19
C GLY A 60 -6.52 -10.33 2.34
N THR A 61 -5.96 -10.68 3.49
CA THR A 61 -6.74 -10.97 4.70
C THR A 61 -6.43 -9.94 5.79
N ALA A 62 -6.97 -10.12 6.99
CA ALA A 62 -6.61 -9.30 8.15
C ALA A 62 -5.08 -9.29 8.42
N LYS A 63 -4.35 -10.34 8.01
CA LYS A 63 -2.88 -10.39 8.12
C LYS A 63 -2.18 -9.31 7.29
N SER A 64 -2.79 -8.88 6.19
CA SER A 64 -2.28 -7.82 5.30
C SER A 64 -2.38 -6.43 5.92
N ILE A 65 -3.23 -6.20 6.94
CA ILE A 65 -3.49 -4.87 7.50
C ILE A 65 -2.20 -4.22 8.04
N LYS A 66 -1.40 -4.97 8.80
CA LYS A 66 -0.18 -4.43 9.42
C LYS A 66 0.91 -4.08 8.38
N PRO A 67 1.28 -4.98 7.44
CA PRO A 67 2.19 -4.63 6.35
C PRO A 67 1.73 -3.44 5.51
N LEU A 68 0.44 -3.38 5.15
CA LEU A 68 -0.12 -2.25 4.41
C LEU A 68 0.02 -0.94 5.20
N PHE A 69 -0.32 -0.97 6.49
CA PHE A 69 -0.17 0.19 7.37
C PHE A 69 1.30 0.66 7.45
N ASP A 70 2.27 -0.26 7.52
CA ASP A 70 3.70 0.09 7.54
C ASP A 70 4.13 0.80 6.25
N ILE A 71 3.58 0.40 5.10
CA ILE A 71 3.84 1.06 3.82
C ILE A 71 3.20 2.45 3.79
N VAL A 72 1.94 2.57 4.21
CA VAL A 72 1.16 3.83 4.21
C VAL A 72 1.75 4.87 5.16
N SER A 73 2.18 4.43 6.35
CA SER A 73 2.66 5.30 7.43
C SER A 73 4.05 5.88 7.19
N ASN A 74 4.86 5.24 6.35
CA ASN A 74 6.16 5.77 5.96
C ASN A 74 6.02 6.76 4.80
N LEU A 75 5.95 8.05 5.12
CA LEU A 75 5.83 9.14 4.13
C LEU A 75 7.04 9.26 3.17
N LYS A 76 8.15 8.57 3.42
CA LYS A 76 9.31 8.53 2.51
C LYS A 76 9.12 7.53 1.35
N ASN A 77 8.10 6.67 1.43
CA ASN A 77 7.79 5.74 0.35
C ASN A 77 7.17 6.49 -0.84
N GLU A 78 7.39 5.95 -2.05
CA GLU A 78 6.84 6.50 -3.29
C GLU A 78 5.33 6.71 -3.21
N TYR A 79 4.87 7.83 -3.77
CA TYR A 79 3.48 8.26 -3.65
C TYR A 79 2.49 7.22 -4.19
N LEU A 80 2.73 6.68 -5.39
CA LEU A 80 1.83 5.69 -6.01
C LEU A 80 1.78 4.38 -5.21
N VAL A 81 2.90 3.96 -4.62
CA VAL A 81 2.95 2.80 -3.72
C VAL A 81 2.07 3.03 -2.51
N ARG A 82 2.25 4.17 -1.84
CA ARG A 82 1.43 4.54 -0.68
C ARG A 82 -0.04 4.67 -1.03
N TYR A 83 -0.35 5.22 -2.20
CA TYR A 83 -1.71 5.40 -2.69
C TYR A 83 -2.44 4.05 -2.79
N HIS A 84 -1.85 3.08 -3.50
CA HIS A 84 -2.46 1.77 -3.69
C HIS A 84 -2.48 0.93 -2.41
N ALA A 85 -1.41 0.99 -1.60
CA ALA A 85 -1.39 0.34 -0.30
C ALA A 85 -2.48 0.90 0.63
N CYS A 86 -2.72 2.21 0.60
CA CYS A 86 -3.78 2.84 1.38
C CYS A 86 -5.18 2.41 0.92
N ASP A 87 -5.38 2.28 -0.40
CA ASP A 87 -6.66 1.82 -0.93
C ASP A 87 -6.95 0.38 -0.48
N ALA A 88 -5.95 -0.50 -0.60
CA ALA A 88 -6.05 -1.88 -0.11
C ALA A 88 -6.26 -1.95 1.40
N LEU A 89 -5.57 -1.11 2.17
CA LEU A 89 -5.72 -1.07 3.62
C LEU A 89 -7.16 -0.72 4.03
N PHE A 90 -7.72 0.35 3.46
CA PHE A 90 -9.08 0.78 3.78
C PHE A 90 -10.12 -0.28 3.38
N LYS A 91 -9.94 -0.91 2.21
CA LYS A 91 -10.81 -1.99 1.75
C LYS A 91 -10.77 -3.19 2.70
N LEU A 92 -9.58 -3.70 3.01
CA LEU A 92 -9.43 -4.88 3.88
C LEU A 92 -9.84 -4.62 5.33
N ALA A 93 -9.68 -3.38 5.81
CA ALA A 93 -10.13 -2.98 7.13
C ALA A 93 -11.64 -2.63 7.19
N GLY A 94 -12.35 -2.64 6.06
CA GLY A 94 -13.77 -2.27 5.99
C GLY A 94 -14.06 -0.81 6.32
N ILE A 95 -13.08 0.09 6.12
CA ILE A 95 -13.21 1.52 6.44
C ILE A 95 -13.78 2.25 5.22
N ASN A 96 -15.05 2.63 5.31
CA ASN A 96 -15.78 3.35 4.25
C ASN A 96 -15.86 4.87 4.53
N ASP A 97 -14.72 5.49 4.84
CA ASP A 97 -14.62 6.94 5.05
C ASP A 97 -13.69 7.56 4.01
N ALA A 98 -14.29 8.12 2.96
CA ALA A 98 -13.55 8.73 1.85
C ALA A 98 -12.82 10.01 2.27
N GLU A 99 -13.37 10.78 3.22
CA GLU A 99 -12.70 11.99 3.72
C GLU A 99 -11.46 11.61 4.52
N PHE A 100 -11.58 10.63 5.40
CA PHE A 100 -10.46 10.12 6.17
C PHE A 100 -9.40 9.48 5.25
N LYS A 101 -9.81 8.67 4.28
CA LYS A 101 -8.90 8.12 3.26
C LYS A 101 -8.15 9.23 2.51
N GLY A 102 -8.85 10.29 2.11
CA GLY A 102 -8.26 11.43 1.41
C GLY A 102 -7.20 12.17 2.25
N LYS A 103 -7.46 12.35 3.55
CA LYS A 103 -6.49 12.93 4.49
C LYS A 103 -5.22 12.09 4.60
N ILE A 104 -5.35 10.75 4.58
CA ILE A 104 -4.22 9.81 4.64
C ILE A 104 -3.47 9.73 3.31
N GLN A 105 -4.16 9.65 2.18
CA GLN A 105 -3.54 9.51 0.86
C GLN A 105 -2.86 10.79 0.40
N TYR A 106 -3.58 11.91 0.47
CA TYR A 106 -3.16 13.17 -0.15
C TYR A 106 -2.63 14.20 0.85
N GLY A 107 -2.86 14.03 2.15
CA GLY A 107 -2.58 15.08 3.12
C GLY A 107 -3.49 16.30 2.95
N LEU A 108 -4.68 16.10 2.37
CA LEU A 108 -5.67 17.14 2.12
C LEU A 108 -7.04 16.72 2.68
N ASN A 109 -7.82 17.69 3.17
CA ASN A 109 -9.23 17.48 3.51
C ASN A 109 -10.17 17.72 2.31
N SER A 110 -11.47 17.56 2.53
CA SER A 110 -12.53 17.79 1.53
C SER A 110 -12.52 19.19 0.90
N ASN A 111 -12.02 20.19 1.64
CA ASN A 111 -11.85 21.57 1.17
C ASN A 111 -10.50 21.82 0.48
N ARG A 112 -9.74 20.77 0.16
CA ARG A 112 -8.37 20.84 -0.40
C ARG A 112 -7.38 21.60 0.47
N LYS A 113 -7.66 21.75 1.77
CA LYS A 113 -6.72 22.35 2.73
C LYS A 113 -5.76 21.29 3.22
N LYS A 114 -4.47 21.65 3.35
CA LYS A 114 -3.43 20.79 3.91
C LYS A 114 -3.80 20.37 5.33
N VAL A 115 -3.60 19.09 5.63
CA VAL A 115 -3.72 18.53 6.97
C VAL A 115 -2.38 17.92 7.40
N ASN A 116 -2.19 17.76 8.71
CA ASN A 116 -1.05 17.02 9.23
C ASN A 116 -1.25 15.52 8.99
N GLN A 117 -0.66 15.01 7.90
CA GLN A 117 -0.80 13.62 7.49
C GLN A 117 -0.31 12.62 8.56
N ILE A 118 0.71 12.98 9.34
CA ILE A 118 1.21 12.13 10.44
C ILE A 118 0.15 11.97 11.53
N THR A 119 -0.52 13.07 11.91
CA THR A 119 -1.60 13.03 12.89
C THR A 119 -2.75 12.13 12.42
N GLU A 120 -3.12 12.23 11.15
CA GLU A 120 -4.17 11.39 10.58
C GLU A 120 -3.74 9.92 10.51
N ILE A 121 -2.48 9.63 10.17
CA ILE A 121 -1.91 8.27 10.19
C ILE A 121 -1.94 7.67 11.61
N GLU A 122 -1.65 8.44 12.65
CA GLU A 122 -1.76 7.94 14.03
C GLU A 122 -3.22 7.69 14.43
N LYS A 123 -4.18 8.48 13.94
CA LYS A 123 -5.62 8.15 14.09
C LYS A 123 -5.95 6.83 13.40
N LEU A 124 -5.44 6.61 12.18
CA LEU A 124 -5.66 5.38 11.44
C LEU A 124 -5.09 4.17 12.20
N ARG A 125 -3.90 4.31 12.78
CA ARG A 125 -3.31 3.29 13.65
C ARG A 125 -4.25 2.88 14.78
N ASN A 126 -4.87 3.85 15.44
CA ASN A 126 -5.79 3.61 16.55
C ASN A 126 -7.07 2.89 16.09
N VAL A 127 -7.65 3.31 14.95
CA VAL A 127 -8.81 2.64 14.33
C VAL A 127 -8.50 1.19 14.00
N LEU A 128 -7.29 0.91 13.48
CA LEU A 128 -6.83 -0.42 13.14
C LEU A 128 -6.35 -1.25 14.34
N GLN A 129 -6.34 -0.66 15.55
CA GLN A 129 -5.83 -1.29 16.79
C GLN A 129 -4.39 -1.82 16.66
N ILE A 130 -3.56 -1.17 15.85
CA ILE A 130 -2.16 -1.56 15.66
C ILE A 130 -1.35 -1.06 16.84
N THR A 131 -0.83 -1.98 17.65
CA THR A 131 0.06 -1.65 18.77
C THR A 131 1.30 -0.91 18.26
N LYS A 132 1.64 0.20 18.93
CA LYS A 132 2.91 0.89 18.70
C LYS A 132 3.99 -0.09 19.12
N ASN A 133 4.89 -0.46 18.21
CA ASN A 133 6.13 -1.13 18.60
C ASN A 133 6.93 -0.07 19.35
N THR A 134 6.68 0.09 20.65
CA THR A 134 7.62 0.73 21.53
C THR A 134 8.84 -0.15 21.48
N GLU A 135 9.89 0.28 20.78
CA GLU A 135 11.20 -0.33 20.91
C GLU A 135 11.40 -0.56 22.40
N LYS A 136 11.53 -1.84 22.81
CA LYS A 136 11.95 -2.15 24.17
C LYS A 136 13.30 -1.47 24.32
N LYS A 137 13.33 -0.27 24.93
CA LYS A 137 14.58 0.36 25.34
C LYS A 137 15.31 -0.72 26.09
N ALA A 138 16.43 -1.14 25.53
CA ALA A 138 17.20 -2.19 26.13
C ALA A 138 17.57 -1.72 27.53
N TRP A 139 17.25 -2.51 28.54
CA TRP A 139 17.36 -2.14 29.95
C TRP A 139 18.80 -1.73 30.33
N TRP A 140 19.79 -2.11 29.53
CA TRP A 140 21.20 -1.74 29.67
C TRP A 140 21.58 -0.34 29.14
N LYS A 141 20.67 0.44 28.53
CA LYS A 141 20.92 1.82 28.08
C LYS A 141 20.43 2.90 29.07
N ILE A 142 20.16 2.53 30.32
CA ILE A 142 19.68 3.45 31.38
C ILE A 142 20.81 3.90 32.34
N TRP A 143 22.06 3.54 32.06
CA TRP A 143 23.21 3.97 32.86
C TRP A 143 24.19 4.79 32.02
#